data_AF-A0A7W1AXS7-F1
#
_entry.id   AF-A0A7W1AXS7-F1
#
_cell.length_a   1.000
_cell.length_b   1.000
_cell.length_c   1.000
_cell.angle_alpha   90.00
_cell.angle_beta   90.00
_cell.angle_gamma   90.00
#
_symmetry.space_group_name_H-M   'P 1'
#
loop_
_entity.id
_entity.type
_entity.pdbx_description
1 polymer ?
#
loop_
_entity_poly.entity_id
_entity_poly.type
_entity_poly.pdbx_seq_one_letter_code
_entity_poly.pdbx_strand_id
1 'polypeptide(L)'
;MDTITISAVAFEEEGVWVVQGIEYDICTHAKDPASVPTAFMRAIAENACITQHLGREPLQGIKPAPARFKALFDEAVTQVKPVRDGLGLPHLPIAAMDIRLAEHA
;
A
#
# COMPACT_ATOMS: atom_id res chain seq x y z
N MET A 1 -4.99 -12.18 -16.63
CA MET A 1 -5.02 -11.03 -15.71
C MET A 1 -3.60 -10.87 -15.22
N ASP A 2 -2.96 -9.75 -15.52
CA ASP A 2 -1.58 -9.53 -15.09
C ASP A 2 -1.55 -9.37 -13.57
N THR A 3 -0.54 -9.94 -12.93
CA THR A 3 -0.39 -9.88 -11.48
C THR A 3 0.25 -8.55 -11.10
N ILE A 4 -0.38 -7.83 -10.18
CA ILE A 4 0.00 -6.50 -9.74
C ILE A 4 0.92 -6.63 -8.52
N THR A 5 2.11 -6.05 -8.60
CA THR A 5 2.96 -5.78 -7.43
C THR A 5 2.71 -4.35 -6.99
N ILE A 6 2.42 -4.17 -5.70
CA ILE A 6 2.16 -2.85 -5.12
C ILE A 6 3.27 -2.52 -4.14
N SER A 7 3.92 -1.38 -4.34
CA SER A 7 4.91 -0.83 -3.44
C SER A 7 4.26 0.23 -2.56
N ALA A 8 4.70 0.33 -1.32
CA ALA A 8 4.26 1.37 -0.40
C ALA A 8 5.38 1.81 0.54
N VAL A 9 5.36 3.09 0.89
CA VAL A 9 6.19 3.65 1.95
C VAL A 9 5.34 3.99 3.15
N ALA A 10 5.81 3.59 4.33
CA ALA A 10 5.25 3.92 5.61
C ALA A 10 6.20 4.86 6.35
N PHE A 11 5.66 5.93 6.94
CA PHE A 11 6.43 6.92 7.68
C PHE A 11 5.59 7.43 8.86
N GLU A 12 6.26 7.90 9.91
CA GLU A 12 5.57 8.51 11.04
C GLU A 12 5.38 10.01 10.80
N GLU A 13 4.17 10.49 11.00
CA GLU A 13 3.83 11.91 11.02
C GLU A 13 2.95 12.19 12.25
N GLU A 14 3.43 13.04 13.15
CA GLU A 14 2.71 13.46 14.38
C GLU A 14 2.18 12.29 15.25
N GLY A 15 2.94 11.20 15.40
CA GLY A 15 2.54 10.05 16.20
C GLY A 15 1.60 9.07 15.49
N VAL A 16 1.38 9.23 14.18
CA VAL A 16 0.58 8.34 13.35
C VAL A 16 1.42 7.78 12.22
N TRP A 17 1.27 6.48 11.94
CA TRP A 17 1.91 5.86 10.78
C TRP A 17 1.08 6.10 9.54
N VAL A 18 1.59 6.87 8.59
CA VAL A 18 1.01 7.05 7.27
C VAL A 18 1.58 5.99 6.34
N VAL A 19 0.76 5.41 5.47
CA VAL A 19 1.18 4.44 4.46
C VAL A 19 0.67 4.89 3.11
N GLN A 20 1.59 5.12 2.18
CA GLN A 20 1.33 5.64 0.86
C GLN A 20 1.76 4.62 -0.20
N GLY A 21 0.82 4.18 -1.04
CA GLY A 21 1.12 3.38 -2.23
C GLY A 21 1.89 4.19 -3.27
N ILE A 22 2.73 3.53 -4.08
CA ILE A 22 3.61 4.18 -5.07
C ILE A 22 2.98 4.16 -6.47
N GLU A 23 2.59 2.98 -6.96
CA GLU A 23 1.97 2.81 -8.27
C GLU A 23 0.53 3.35 -8.30
N TYR A 24 -0.10 3.40 -7.13
CA TYR A 24 -1.46 3.89 -6.91
C TYR A 24 -1.45 4.85 -5.72
N ASP A 25 -1.97 6.06 -5.93
CA ASP A 25 -2.11 7.11 -4.93
C ASP A 25 -3.21 6.77 -3.92
N ILE A 26 -2.93 5.74 -3.12
CA ILE A 26 -3.79 5.20 -2.07
C ILE A 26 -3.02 5.40 -0.76
N CYS A 27 -3.62 6.19 0.12
CA CYS A 27 -3.09 6.50 1.43
C CYS A 27 -3.98 5.91 2.52
N THR A 28 -3.36 5.40 3.57
CA THR A 28 -4.04 5.01 4.81
C THR A 28 -3.19 5.39 6.02
N HIS A 29 -3.76 5.26 7.21
CA HIS A 29 -3.04 5.41 8.46
C HIS A 29 -3.14 4.15 9.32
N ALA A 30 -2.18 3.99 10.22
CA ALA A 30 -2.13 2.97 11.25
C ALA A 30 -1.69 3.59 12.59
N LYS A 31 -2.16 3.01 13.70
CA LYS A 31 -1.79 3.47 15.05
C LYS A 31 -0.40 3.01 15.47
N ASP A 32 0.10 1.95 14.86
CA ASP A 32 1.35 1.31 15.19
C ASP A 32 1.98 0.69 13.93
N PRO A 33 3.31 0.53 13.88
CA PRO A 33 4.00 0.00 12.71
C PRO A 33 3.61 -1.44 12.37
N ALA A 34 3.15 -2.23 13.35
CA ALA A 34 2.76 -3.63 13.12
C ALA A 34 1.40 -3.72 12.41
N SER A 35 0.56 -2.71 12.55
CA SER A 35 -0.74 -2.59 11.86
C SER A 35 -0.62 -2.10 10.41
N VAL A 36 0.53 -1.55 10.00
CA VAL A 36 0.77 -0.99 8.65
C VAL A 36 0.39 -1.96 7.52
N PRO A 37 0.84 -3.24 7.51
CA PRO A 37 0.50 -4.16 6.42
C PRO A 37 -1.01 -4.36 6.28
N THR A 38 -1.69 -4.64 7.39
CA THR A 38 -3.14 -4.90 7.39
C THR A 38 -3.93 -3.66 6.97
N ALA A 39 -3.55 -2.48 7.46
CA ALA A 39 -4.21 -1.22 7.11
C ALA A 39 -4.08 -0.95 5.61
N PHE A 40 -2.86 -1.06 5.07
CA PHE A 40 -2.61 -0.78 3.66
C PHE A 40 -3.32 -1.75 2.74
N MET A 41 -3.28 -3.05 3.05
CA MET A 41 -4.02 -4.01 2.27
C MET A 41 -5.52 -3.77 2.24
N ARG A 42 -6.11 -3.40 3.39
CA ARG A 42 -7.52 -3.10 3.45
C ARG A 42 -7.87 -1.93 2.54
N ALA A 43 -7.06 -0.87 2.55
CA ALA A 43 -7.25 0.28 1.67
C ALA A 43 -7.16 -0.10 0.18
N ILE A 44 -6.19 -0.93 -0.20
CA ILE A 44 -6.08 -1.46 -1.56
C ILE A 44 -7.33 -2.27 -1.92
N ALA A 45 -7.76 -3.16 -1.04
CA ALA A 45 -8.90 -4.04 -1.29
C ALA A 45 -10.20 -3.26 -1.47
N GLU A 46 -10.44 -2.26 -0.62
CA GLU A 46 -11.60 -1.39 -0.71
C GLU A 46 -11.62 -0.63 -2.05
N ASN A 47 -10.49 -0.04 -2.47
CA ASN A 47 -10.40 0.66 -3.76
C ASN A 47 -10.61 -0.27 -4.95
N ALA A 48 -10.02 -1.47 -4.91
CA ALA A 48 -10.20 -2.46 -5.96
C ALA A 48 -11.66 -2.91 -6.08
N CYS A 49 -12.30 -3.26 -4.95
CA CYS A 49 -13.72 -3.62 -4.90
C CYS A 49 -14.61 -2.49 -5.44
N ILE A 50 -14.33 -1.23 -5.09
CA ILE A 50 -15.09 -0.07 -5.60
C ILE A 50 -14.96 0.03 -7.12
N THR A 51 -13.74 -0.04 -7.68
CA THR A 51 -13.54 0.03 -9.13
C THR A 51 -14.25 -1.12 -9.86
N GLN A 52 -14.16 -2.35 -9.35
CA GLN A 52 -14.86 -3.51 -9.91
C GLN A 52 -16.38 -3.35 -9.85
N HIS A 53 -16.93 -2.84 -8.74
CA HIS A 53 -18.36 -2.56 -8.62
C HIS A 53 -18.86 -1.54 -9.67
N LEU A 54 -17.98 -0.63 -10.09
CA LEU A 54 -18.24 0.35 -11.15
C LEU A 54 -17.98 -0.20 -12.57
N GLY A 55 -17.73 -1.51 -12.73
CA GLY A 55 -17.47 -2.16 -14.02
C GLY A 55 -16.09 -1.85 -14.60
N ARG A 56 -15.13 -1.45 -13.75
CA ARG A 56 -13.75 -1.14 -14.13
C ARG A 56 -12.79 -2.23 -13.70
N GLU A 57 -11.61 -2.25 -14.31
CA GLU A 57 -10.52 -3.10 -13.82
C GLU A 57 -10.09 -2.68 -12.40
N PRO A 58 -9.60 -3.61 -11.55
CA PRO A 58 -9.11 -3.29 -10.22
C PRO A 58 -8.12 -2.12 -10.23
N LEU A 59 -8.36 -1.12 -9.37
CA LEU A 59 -7.53 0.08 -9.20
C LEU A 59 -7.46 0.99 -10.44
N GLN A 60 -8.27 0.73 -11.46
CA GLN A 60 -8.27 1.51 -12.70
C GLN A 60 -8.65 2.98 -12.45
N GLY A 61 -7.83 3.88 -13.00
CA GLY A 61 -8.04 5.33 -12.93
C GLY A 61 -7.41 5.98 -11.70
N ILE A 62 -6.82 5.20 -10.79
CA ILE A 62 -6.00 5.73 -9.71
C ILE A 62 -4.62 6.05 -10.29
N LYS A 63 -4.18 7.30 -10.09
CA LYS A 63 -2.87 7.77 -10.58
C LYS A 63 -1.76 7.26 -9.66
N PRO A 64 -0.49 7.24 -10.12
CA PRO A 64 0.65 7.05 -9.23
C PRO A 64 0.74 8.15 -8.18
N ALA A 65 1.38 7.84 -7.06
CA ALA A 65 1.60 8.81 -6.00
C ALA A 65 2.57 9.93 -6.42
N PRO A 66 2.52 11.09 -5.74
CA PRO A 66 3.50 12.15 -5.90
C PRO A 66 4.94 11.64 -5.81
N ALA A 67 5.82 12.16 -6.67
CA ALA A 67 7.20 11.69 -6.82
C ALA A 67 8.02 11.66 -5.52
N ARG A 68 7.71 12.55 -4.56
CA ARG A 68 8.35 12.57 -3.23
C ARG A 68 8.22 11.24 -2.48
N PHE A 69 7.09 10.56 -2.60
CA PHE A 69 6.87 9.30 -1.89
C PHE A 69 7.61 8.14 -2.54
N LYS A 70 7.81 8.20 -3.86
CA LYS A 70 8.71 7.28 -4.54
C LYS A 70 10.15 7.49 -4.08
N ALA A 71 10.62 8.74 -3.99
CA ALA A 71 11.95 9.03 -3.46
C ALA A 71 12.10 8.50 -2.03
N LEU A 72 11.10 8.74 -1.18
CA LEU A 72 11.07 8.22 0.18
C LEU A 72 11.12 6.69 0.26
N PHE A 73 10.41 6.00 -0.64
CA PHE A 73 10.46 4.54 -0.77
C PHE A 73 11.84 4.03 -1.23
N ASP A 74 12.45 4.73 -2.17
CA ASP A 74 13.77 4.38 -2.72
C ASP A 74 14.88 4.56 -1.65
N GLU A 75 14.72 5.54 -0.74
CA GLU A 75 15.64 5.84 0.36
C GLU A 75 15.43 4.96 1.60
N ALA A 76 14.23 4.38 1.77
CA ALA A 76 13.89 3.55 2.91
C ALA A 76 14.76 2.28 2.98
N VAL A 77 15.43 2.08 4.12
CA VAL A 77 16.34 0.94 4.35
C VAL A 77 15.68 -0.24 5.07
N THR A 78 14.48 -0.05 5.61
CA THR A 78 13.76 -1.05 6.40
C THR A 78 12.58 -1.60 5.63
N GLN A 79 12.50 -2.93 5.49
CA GLN A 79 11.37 -3.62 4.88
C GLN A 79 10.42 -4.19 5.94
N VAL A 80 9.12 -4.06 5.71
CA VAL A 80 8.06 -4.65 6.55
C VAL A 80 7.50 -5.88 5.87
N LYS A 81 7.51 -7.01 6.59
CA LYS A 81 6.84 -8.24 6.15
C LYS A 81 5.99 -8.80 7.27
N PRO A 82 4.71 -9.16 7.01
CA PRO A 82 3.91 -9.89 7.98
C PRO A 82 4.55 -11.24 8.27
N VAL A 83 4.60 -11.63 9.55
CA VAL A 83 5.20 -12.91 9.99
C VAL A 83 4.32 -14.12 9.64
N ARG A 84 3.01 -13.89 9.46
CA ARG A 84 2.07 -14.92 9.03
C ARG A 84 1.51 -14.53 7.67
N ASP A 85 1.69 -15.42 6.69
CA ASP A 85 0.96 -15.38 5.44
C ASP A 85 -0.51 -15.72 5.72
N GLY A 86 -1.32 -14.68 5.89
CA GLY A 86 -2.76 -14.79 6.11
C GLY A 86 -3.55 -13.66 5.46
N LEU A 87 -2.88 -12.92 4.60
CA LEU A 87 -3.28 -11.63 4.08
C LEU A 87 -3.58 -11.68 2.58
N GLY A 88 -3.79 -12.89 2.04
CA GLY A 88 -4.24 -13.04 0.67
C GLY A 88 -5.54 -12.27 0.45
N LEU A 89 -5.59 -11.49 -0.62
CA LEU A 89 -6.82 -10.92 -1.16
C LEU A 89 -7.29 -11.87 -2.27
N PRO A 90 -7.98 -12.99 -1.96
CA PRO A 90 -8.19 -14.13 -2.86
C PRO A 90 -8.99 -13.82 -4.15
N HIS A 91 -9.42 -12.56 -4.33
CA HIS A 91 -10.21 -12.10 -5.46
C HIS A 91 -9.60 -10.88 -6.17
N LEU A 92 -8.41 -10.45 -5.75
CA LEU A 92 -7.71 -9.32 -6.34
C LEU A 92 -6.45 -9.79 -7.04
N PRO A 93 -6.07 -9.18 -8.18
CA PRO A 93 -4.90 -9.57 -8.96
C PRO A 93 -3.60 -9.11 -8.30
N ILE A 94 -3.49 -9.10 -6.97
CA ILE A 94 -2.32 -8.58 -6.25
C ILE A 94 -1.39 -9.73 -5.92
N ALA A 95 -0.22 -9.74 -6.55
CA ALA A 95 0.79 -10.80 -6.43
C ALA A 95 1.62 -10.65 -5.14
N ALA A 96 1.95 -9.42 -4.79
CA ALA A 96 2.86 -9.09 -3.71
C ALA A 96 2.70 -7.64 -3.28
N MET A 97 3.06 -7.36 -2.03
CA MET A 97 3.22 -6.01 -1.52
C MET A 97 4.65 -5.82 -0.96
N ASP A 98 5.33 -4.77 -1.41
CA ASP A 98 6.60 -4.32 -0.83
C ASP A 98 6.33 -3.06 0.01
N ILE A 99 6.34 -3.20 1.33
CA ILE A 99 6.14 -2.07 2.24
C ILE A 99 7.46 -1.75 2.92
N ARG A 100 7.87 -0.49 2.87
CA ARG A 100 9.10 -0.02 3.51
C ARG A 100 8.82 1.06 4.54
N LEU A 101 9.61 1.08 5.61
CA LEU A 101 9.56 2.12 6.64
C LEU A 101 10.64 3.17 6.36
N ALA A 102 10.23 4.43 6.30
CA ALA A 102 11.12 5.58 6.26
C ALA A 102 11.15 6.27 7.64
N GLU A 103 12.32 6.79 8.04
CA GLU A 103 12.52 7.40 9.35
C GLU A 103 11.81 8.77 9.47
N HIS A 104 11.71 9.54 8.37
CA HIS A 104 11.05 10.84 8.30
C HIS A 104 10.57 11.13 6.86
N ALA A 105 9.45 11.85 6.69
CA ALA A 105 8.85 12.20 5.39
C ALA A 105 9.27 13.56 4.84
#